data_AF-A0A962D1D8-F1
#
_entry.id   AF-A0A962D1D8-F1
#
_cell.length_a   1.000
_cell.length_b   1.000
_cell.length_c   1.000
_cell.angle_alpha   90.00
_cell.angle_beta   90.00
_cell.angle_gamma   90.00
#
_symmetry.space_group_name_H-M   'P 1'
#
loop_
_entity.id
_entity.type
_entity.pdbx_description
1 polymer ?
#
loop_
_entity_poly.entity_id
_entity_poly.type
_entity_poly.pdbx_seq_one_letter_code
_entity_poly.pdbx_strand_id
1 'polypeptide(L)'
;MAEHATHDDHAHDDHHDDHGHQQSFFQRWFCSTNHKDIGTLYLTFSLIMFFLGGLMALVIRAELFVPGLQLVHPEFFNQMTTMHALVMIF
;
A
#
# COMPACT_ATOMS: atom_id res chain seq x y z
N MET A 1 -15.36 -58.72 38.13
CA MET A 1 -14.63 -58.23 36.94
C MET A 1 -15.01 -56.77 36.81
N ALA A 2 -14.07 -55.88 37.12
CA ALA A 2 -14.26 -54.45 37.27
C ALA A 2 -13.68 -53.72 36.04
N GLU A 3 -14.42 -52.77 35.47
CA GLU A 3 -13.94 -51.62 34.68
C GLU A 3 -15.02 -50.53 34.88
N HIS A 4 -14.94 -49.72 35.94
CA HIS A 4 -14.21 -48.45 36.07
C HIS A 4 -14.78 -47.32 35.19
N ALA A 5 -15.59 -46.47 35.84
CA ALA A 5 -15.97 -45.14 35.37
C ALA A 5 -14.94 -44.11 35.87
N THR A 6 -14.42 -43.26 34.99
CA THR A 6 -13.72 -41.98 35.28
C THR A 6 -13.92 -41.11 34.05
N HIS A 7 -14.87 -40.17 34.04
CA HIS A 7 -14.78 -38.79 34.55
C HIS A 7 -13.53 -38.04 34.11
N ASP A 8 -13.79 -36.89 33.46
CA ASP A 8 -12.91 -35.83 33.01
C ASP A 8 -11.69 -35.57 33.90
N ASP A 9 -10.52 -35.46 33.26
CA ASP A 9 -9.39 -34.71 33.78
C ASP A 9 -8.91 -33.74 32.69
N HIS A 10 -9.13 -32.45 32.97
CA HIS A 10 -8.46 -31.34 32.31
C HIS A 10 -6.96 -31.33 32.68
N ALA A 11 -6.15 -30.89 31.71
CA ALA A 11 -4.94 -30.06 31.86
C ALA A 11 -3.62 -30.67 31.37
N HIS A 12 -2.80 -29.71 30.90
CA HIS A 12 -1.40 -29.76 30.49
C HIS A 12 -1.14 -30.28 29.06
N ASP A 13 -0.37 -29.60 28.20
CA ASP A 13 0.64 -28.58 28.46
C ASP A 13 0.86 -27.70 27.22
N ASP A 14 1.17 -26.43 27.50
CA ASP A 14 1.85 -25.49 26.63
C ASP A 14 3.16 -26.10 26.09
N HIS A 15 3.19 -26.40 24.80
CA HIS A 15 4.37 -26.30 23.95
C HIS A 15 3.98 -26.76 22.56
N HIS A 16 3.85 -25.84 21.61
CA HIS A 16 4.30 -26.08 20.24
C HIS A 16 4.79 -24.73 19.73
N ASP A 17 6.09 -24.54 19.98
CA ASP A 17 7.05 -24.04 19.02
C ASP A 17 6.71 -22.70 18.37
N ASP A 18 7.35 -21.69 18.96
CA ASP A 18 7.81 -20.44 18.36
C ASP A 18 8.74 -20.73 17.14
N HIS A 19 8.20 -21.41 16.13
CA HIS A 19 8.74 -21.41 14.78
C HIS A 19 8.12 -20.25 14.04
N GLY A 20 8.53 -19.06 14.47
CA GLY A 20 8.41 -17.83 13.71
C GLY A 20 9.05 -17.99 12.34
N HIS A 21 8.30 -18.53 11.38
CA HIS A 21 8.51 -18.25 9.98
C HIS A 21 8.25 -16.75 9.83
N GLN A 22 9.29 -15.95 10.08
CA GLN A 22 9.40 -14.57 9.64
C GLN A 22 9.37 -14.59 8.12
N GLN A 23 8.19 -14.81 7.55
CA GLN A 23 7.96 -14.56 6.14
C GLN A 23 8.28 -13.09 5.97
N SER A 24 9.32 -12.81 5.16
CA SER A 24 9.75 -11.45 4.88
C SER A 24 8.52 -10.61 4.54
N PHE A 25 8.43 -9.40 5.11
CA PHE A 25 7.31 -8.49 4.90
C PHE A 25 7.00 -8.33 3.40
N PHE A 26 8.05 -8.36 2.57
CA PHE A 26 7.98 -8.38 1.11
C PHE A 26 7.35 -9.66 0.55
N GLN A 27 7.71 -10.83 1.06
CA GLN A 27 7.21 -12.11 0.57
C GLN A 27 5.74 -12.32 0.93
N ARG A 28 5.30 -11.81 2.09
CA ARG A 28 3.89 -11.85 2.50
C ARG A 28 3.01 -10.86 1.75
N TRP A 29 3.53 -9.69 1.35
CA TRP A 29 2.75 -8.70 0.60
C TRP A 29 2.79 -8.93 -0.92
N PHE A 30 3.97 -9.16 -1.51
CA PHE A 30 4.10 -9.30 -2.97
C PHE A 30 3.75 -10.70 -3.49
N CYS A 31 3.87 -11.76 -2.67
CA CYS A 31 3.45 -13.13 -3.03
C CYS A 31 2.19 -13.59 -2.28
N SER A 32 1.27 -12.68 -1.94
CA SER A 32 -0.07 -13.07 -1.43
C SER A 32 -1.09 -13.15 -2.57
N THR A 33 -1.81 -14.26 -2.66
CA THR A 33 -2.97 -14.44 -3.57
C THR A 33 -4.27 -13.92 -2.95
N ASN A 34 -4.22 -13.35 -1.74
CA ASN A 34 -5.41 -12.85 -1.06
C ASN A 34 -5.83 -11.48 -1.62
N HIS A 35 -7.10 -11.33 -1.98
CA HIS A 35 -7.65 -10.08 -2.55
C HIS A 35 -7.65 -8.91 -1.55
N LYS A 36 -7.59 -9.18 -0.23
CA LYS A 36 -7.50 -8.12 0.79
C LYS A 36 -6.11 -7.50 0.85
N ASP A 37 -5.07 -8.31 0.71
CA ASP A 37 -3.67 -7.84 0.70
C ASP A 37 -3.37 -7.09 -0.59
N ILE A 38 -3.79 -7.67 -1.73
CA ILE A 38 -3.72 -7.02 -3.04
C ILE A 38 -4.48 -5.69 -3.05
N GLY A 39 -5.71 -5.64 -2.52
CA GLY A 39 -6.47 -4.39 -2.44
C GLY A 39 -5.75 -3.31 -1.62
N THR A 40 -5.15 -3.67 -0.49
CA THR A 40 -4.41 -2.72 0.37
C THR A 40 -3.14 -2.20 -0.30
N LEU A 41 -2.45 -3.05 -1.08
CA LEU A 41 -1.33 -2.66 -1.94
C LEU A 41 -1.74 -1.59 -2.96
N TYR A 42 -2.81 -1.83 -3.72
CA TYR A 42 -3.31 -0.89 -4.73
C TYR A 42 -3.79 0.41 -4.10
N LEU A 43 -4.44 0.36 -2.94
CA LEU A 43 -4.95 1.55 -2.26
C LEU A 43 -3.79 2.42 -1.75
N THR A 44 -2.76 1.80 -1.17
CA THR A 44 -1.55 2.52 -0.72
C THR A 44 -0.79 3.10 -1.90
N PHE A 45 -0.61 2.33 -2.98
CA PHE A 45 0.07 2.78 -4.20
C PHE A 45 -0.67 3.96 -4.86
N SER A 46 -1.98 3.84 -5.05
CA SER A 46 -2.80 4.91 -5.65
C SER A 46 -2.83 6.17 -4.80
N LEU A 47 -2.84 6.05 -3.46
CA LEU A 47 -2.73 7.20 -2.57
C LEU A 47 -1.39 7.95 -2.75
N ILE A 48 -0.29 7.22 -2.92
CA ILE A 48 1.04 7.82 -3.16
C ILE A 48 1.05 8.54 -4.51
N MET A 49 0.56 7.90 -5.57
CA MET A 49 0.48 8.50 -6.90
C MET A 49 -0.46 9.71 -6.92
N PHE A 50 -1.54 9.69 -6.14
CA PHE A 50 -2.43 10.83 -5.96
C PHE A 50 -1.72 12.04 -5.37
N PHE A 51 -0.89 11.87 -4.34
CA PHE A 51 -0.10 12.98 -3.79
C PHE A 51 0.93 13.49 -4.79
N LEU A 52 1.62 12.61 -5.51
CA LEU A 52 2.61 12.99 -6.52
C LEU A 52 1.97 13.79 -7.67
N GLY A 53 0.88 13.29 -8.24
CA GLY A 53 0.13 13.99 -9.27
C GLY A 53 -0.54 15.26 -8.74
N GLY A 54 -1.04 15.24 -7.51
CA GLY A 54 -1.67 16.40 -6.86
C GLY A 54 -0.68 17.55 -6.63
N LEU A 55 0.56 17.24 -6.26
CA LEU A 55 1.66 18.22 -6.16
C LEU A 55 1.96 18.85 -7.52
N MET A 56 2.07 18.06 -8.60
CA MET A 56 2.25 18.59 -9.95
C MET A 56 1.08 19.50 -10.37
N ALA A 57 -0.16 19.16 -10.02
CA ALA A 57 -1.32 20.01 -10.28
C ALA A 57 -1.27 21.33 -9.50
N LEU A 58 -0.77 21.33 -8.26
CA LEU A 58 -0.57 22.56 -7.50
C LEU A 58 0.45 23.48 -8.16
N VAL A 59 1.55 22.94 -8.68
CA VAL A 59 2.58 23.71 -9.41
C VAL A 59 2.00 24.34 -10.66
N ILE A 60 1.27 23.57 -11.48
CA ILE A 60 0.58 24.09 -12.68
C ILE A 60 -0.38 25.23 -12.30
N ARG A 61 -1.12 25.06 -11.20
CA ARG A 61 -2.03 26.10 -10.70
C ARG A 61 -1.27 27.32 -10.21
N ALA A 62 -0.12 27.15 -9.55
CA ALA A 62 0.77 28.21 -9.08
C ALA A 62 1.26 29.10 -10.23
N GLU A 63 1.66 28.52 -11.37
CA GLU A 63 2.04 29.28 -12.58
C GLU A 63 0.90 30.16 -13.11
N LEU A 64 -0.34 29.66 -13.03
CA LEU A 64 -1.52 30.31 -13.60
C LEU A 64 -2.13 31.40 -12.70
N PHE A 65 -1.62 31.61 -11.48
CA PHE A 65 -2.18 32.61 -10.55
C PHE A 65 -1.98 34.06 -11.02
N VAL A 66 -0.92 34.35 -11.77
CA VAL A 66 -0.71 35.66 -12.40
C VAL A 66 -0.28 35.43 -13.86
N PRO A 67 -0.91 36.12 -14.83
CA PRO A 67 -0.56 35.95 -16.24
C PRO A 67 0.89 36.40 -16.51
N GLY A 68 1.75 35.49 -16.95
CA GLY A 68 3.15 35.75 -17.33
C GLY A 68 4.04 34.52 -17.23
N LEU A 69 5.22 34.55 -17.86
CA LEU A 69 6.23 33.49 -17.71
C LEU A 69 6.99 33.73 -16.40
N GLN A 70 6.65 33.02 -15.32
CA GLN A 70 7.13 33.37 -13.98
C GLN A 70 8.09 32.37 -13.35
N LEU A 71 7.87 31.06 -13.53
CA LEU A 71 8.60 30.06 -12.77
C LEU A 71 9.06 28.86 -13.64
N VAL A 72 8.33 28.49 -14.71
CA VAL A 72 8.77 27.42 -15.63
C VAL A 72 8.71 27.78 -17.12
N HIS A 73 9.64 27.18 -17.87
CA HIS A 73 9.69 27.30 -19.33
C HIS A 73 8.47 26.65 -20.00
N PRO A 74 8.02 27.15 -21.17
CA PRO A 74 6.84 26.63 -21.87
C PRO A 74 6.91 25.12 -22.15
N GLU A 75 8.10 24.62 -22.48
CA GLU A 75 8.36 23.19 -22.72
C GLU A 75 8.14 22.35 -21.45
N PHE A 76 8.65 22.82 -20.31
CA PHE A 76 8.54 22.12 -19.04
C PHE A 76 7.09 22.12 -18.49
N PHE A 77 6.32 23.18 -18.76
CA PHE A 77 4.88 23.21 -18.45
C PHE A 77 4.10 22.13 -19.20
N ASN A 78 4.40 21.95 -20.49
CA ASN A 78 3.76 20.94 -21.33
C ASN A 78 4.13 19.50 -20.89
N GLN A 79 5.40 19.31 -20.50
CA GLN A 79 5.88 18.03 -19.96
C GLN A 79 5.27 17.70 -18.60
N MET A 80 5.25 18.64 -17.66
CA MET A 80 4.63 18.43 -16.34
C MET A 80 3.14 18.12 -16.44
N THR A 81 2.41 18.81 -17.32
CA THR A 81 0.97 18.57 -17.51
C THR A 81 0.73 17.16 -18.06
N THR A 82 1.54 16.72 -19.01
CA THR A 82 1.45 15.36 -19.58
C THR A 82 1.78 14.31 -18.52
N MET A 83 2.84 14.51 -17.74
CA MET A 83 3.23 13.59 -16.66
C MET A 83 2.19 13.54 -15.53
N HIS A 84 1.57 14.68 -15.19
CA HIS A 84 0.46 14.74 -14.25
C HIS A 84 -0.71 13.88 -14.71
N ALA A 85 -1.11 14.00 -15.99
CA ALA A 85 -2.20 13.20 -16.55
C ALA A 85 -1.86 11.71 -16.58
N LEU A 86 -0.62 11.34 -16.93
CA LEU A 86 -0.18 9.94 -16.94
C LEU A 86 -0.22 9.33 -15.53
N VAL A 87 0.34 10.00 -14.53
CA VAL A 87 0.39 9.49 -13.14
C VAL A 87 -1.00 9.42 -12.47
N MET A 88 -1.95 10.24 -12.91
CA MET A 88 -3.33 10.20 -12.40
C MET A 88 -4.18 9.10 -13.05
N ILE A 89 -3.88 8.71 -14.29
CA ILE A 89 -4.65 7.72 -15.05
C ILE A 89 -4.09 6.30 -14.88
N PHE A 90 -2.77 6.16 -14.78
CA PHE A 90 -2.05 4.88 -14.70
C PHE A 90 -1.50 4.63 -13.30
#